data_AF-A0A2H0VGB4-F1
#
_entry.id   AF-A0A2H0VGB4-F1
#
_cell.length_a   1.000
_cell.length_b   1.000
_cell.length_c   1.000
_cell.angle_alpha   90.00
_cell.angle_beta   90.00
_cell.angle_gamma   90.00
#
_symmetry.space_group_name_H-M   'P 1'
#
loop_
_entity.id
_entity.type
_entity.pdbx_description
1 polymer ?
#
loop_
_entity_poly.entity_id
_entity_poly.type
_entity_poly.pdbx_seq_one_letter_code
_entity_poly.pdbx_strand_id
1 'polypeptide(L)'
;MPLKKSKKILLPFFLFLFLAASYFLPIANTRASRVNELKDQIKDRNLQIAEIEKEIKKYEQEVENTGKEANTLNNHIKILEAEKKKLAADINLTQNKINAAELNIEKLGIAIGGKEEDIEDKRFVLAKILREINDIESASLIEIALSEKNFSDFFSNIERVNSLRNGIQENLNELKEIKSAMEMEKKDKENYKKDLGDLQSKYVDQKYLVEVNKSNKNKLLTETKNKEAEYQKRLAERKAAREQFEADLRKLESQLQFELDPDSIPSAKKGVLRWPLDNVYITQYFGNTEFAKNGAYNGKGHNGVDFRASEGTEIEAALEGEVIAINSKVAYMCQYGKWVLIRHPNGLTTLYAHLSLVPDRIKVGQKVATGQVIGYSGSTGYSIGPHLHFTVYASKAVQFKEYTCNSGATLTIPVAAYSGYLNPMNYF
;
A
#
# COMPACT_ATOMS: atom_id res chain seq x y z
N MET A 1 30.05 -45.70 46.66
CA MET A 1 30.85 -45.89 45.42
C MET A 1 30.08 -46.80 44.47
N PRO A 2 29.91 -46.49 43.18
CA PRO A 2 29.65 -45.21 42.52
C PRO A 2 28.23 -45.14 41.90
N LEU A 3 27.78 -43.90 41.67
CA LEU A 3 26.51 -43.52 41.04
C LEU A 3 26.57 -43.66 39.51
N LYS A 4 25.45 -44.04 38.86
CA LYS A 4 25.22 -43.75 37.44
C LYS A 4 23.84 -43.10 37.25
N LYS A 5 23.87 -41.78 37.02
CA LYS A 5 22.73 -40.87 36.88
C LYS A 5 22.02 -41.06 35.53
N SER A 6 20.71 -40.79 35.55
CA SER A 6 19.82 -40.70 34.40
C SER A 6 20.18 -39.51 33.49
N LYS A 7 20.06 -39.71 32.17
CA LYS A 7 20.13 -38.64 31.19
C LYS A 7 18.72 -38.08 30.97
N LYS A 8 18.45 -36.89 31.50
CA LYS A 8 17.39 -36.00 30.99
C LYS A 8 18.04 -35.04 30.00
N ILE A 9 17.48 -35.01 28.78
CA ILE A 9 17.86 -34.07 27.72
C ILE A 9 17.19 -32.73 28.07
N LEU A 10 18.00 -31.73 28.38
CA LEU A 10 17.57 -30.33 28.48
C LEU A 10 18.40 -29.55 27.44
N LEU A 11 17.70 -28.96 26.49
CA LEU A 11 18.24 -28.14 25.41
C LEU A 11 18.56 -26.74 25.97
N PRO A 12 19.79 -26.19 25.91
CA PRO A 12 20.03 -24.82 26.31
C PRO A 12 19.90 -23.86 25.11
N PHE A 13 19.15 -22.80 25.38
CA PHE A 13 18.99 -21.56 24.63
C PHE A 13 20.37 -20.96 24.29
N PHE A 14 20.68 -20.79 23.00
CA PHE A 14 21.90 -20.07 22.57
C PHE A 14 21.64 -18.56 22.63
N LEU A 15 22.19 -17.92 23.66
CA LEU A 15 22.31 -16.46 23.76
C LEU A 15 23.59 -16.05 23.01
N PHE A 16 23.46 -15.43 21.85
CA PHE A 16 24.61 -14.92 21.09
C PHE A 16 25.05 -13.58 21.68
N LEU A 17 26.05 -13.63 22.55
CA LEU A 17 26.78 -12.47 23.05
C LEU A 17 28.04 -12.33 22.18
N PHE A 18 28.02 -11.45 21.17
CA PHE A 18 29.22 -11.16 20.38
C PHE A 18 29.95 -9.96 20.99
N LEU A 19 31.09 -10.25 21.62
CA LEU A 19 32.01 -9.30 22.22
C LEU A 19 32.60 -8.36 21.16
N ALA A 20 32.65 -7.08 21.54
CA ALA A 20 33.46 -6.06 20.91
C ALA A 20 34.96 -6.45 20.97
N ALA A 21 35.58 -6.61 19.81
CA ALA A 21 37.02 -6.55 19.64
C ALA A 21 37.32 -5.48 18.60
N SER A 22 37.72 -4.33 19.10
CA SER A 22 38.24 -3.18 18.37
C SER A 22 39.52 -3.55 17.62
N TYR A 23 39.42 -3.59 16.28
CA TYR A 23 40.56 -3.36 15.40
C TYR A 23 40.38 -1.98 14.77
N PHE A 24 41.21 -1.03 15.20
CA PHE A 24 41.44 0.24 14.51
C PHE A 24 42.15 -0.08 13.19
N LEU A 25 41.38 -0.16 12.10
CA LEU A 25 41.85 -0.13 10.72
C LEU A 25 41.44 1.22 10.10
N PRO A 26 42.15 1.72 9.07
CA PRO A 26 41.90 3.04 8.50
C PRO A 26 40.43 3.16 8.03
N ILE A 27 39.67 4.02 8.70
CA ILE A 27 38.20 4.11 8.66
C ILE A 27 37.68 4.54 7.26
N ALA A 28 38.53 5.11 6.41
CA ALA A 28 38.15 5.50 5.05
C ALA A 28 37.91 4.30 4.11
N ASN A 29 38.63 3.17 4.27
CA ASN A 29 38.52 2.02 3.36
C ASN A 29 37.29 1.13 3.63
N THR A 30 36.62 1.27 4.78
CA THR A 30 35.49 0.40 5.16
C THR A 30 34.14 0.93 4.67
N ARG A 31 33.93 2.27 4.65
CA ARG A 31 32.67 2.88 4.21
C ARG A 31 32.41 2.71 2.72
N ALA A 32 33.42 2.98 1.88
CA ALA A 32 33.30 2.82 0.43
C ALA A 32 33.04 1.34 0.04
N SER A 33 33.72 0.40 0.72
CA SER A 33 33.49 -1.04 0.56
C SER A 33 32.05 -1.42 0.94
N ARG A 34 31.53 -0.93 2.07
CA ARG A 34 30.15 -1.19 2.52
C ARG A 34 29.12 -0.62 1.55
N VAL A 35 29.31 0.59 1.04
CA VAL A 35 28.39 1.20 0.05
C VAL A 35 28.33 0.38 -1.24
N ASN A 36 29.46 -0.16 -1.70
CA ASN A 36 29.49 -1.03 -2.89
C ASN A 36 28.78 -2.36 -2.64
N GLU A 37 29.01 -2.99 -1.47
CA GLU A 37 28.29 -4.19 -1.06
C GLU A 37 26.76 -3.96 -1.03
N LEU A 38 26.30 -2.84 -0.45
CA LEU A 38 24.88 -2.48 -0.41
C LEU A 38 24.29 -2.30 -1.82
N LYS A 39 25.04 -1.70 -2.76
CA LYS A 39 24.61 -1.55 -4.15
C LYS A 39 24.41 -2.91 -4.83
N ASP A 40 25.32 -3.85 -4.61
CA ASP A 40 25.22 -5.20 -5.17
C ASP A 40 24.02 -5.96 -4.58
N GLN A 41 23.76 -5.84 -3.27
CA GLN A 41 22.59 -6.42 -2.63
C GLN A 41 21.28 -5.84 -3.14
N ILE A 42 21.20 -4.50 -3.34
CA ILE A 42 20.01 -3.85 -3.93
C ILE A 42 19.77 -4.36 -5.36
N LYS A 43 20.84 -4.52 -6.15
CA LYS A 43 20.75 -5.06 -7.51
C LYS A 43 20.22 -6.49 -7.53
N ASP A 44 20.73 -7.36 -6.66
CA ASP A 44 20.23 -8.75 -6.51
C ASP A 44 18.74 -8.77 -6.17
N ARG A 45 18.30 -7.95 -5.20
CA ARG A 45 16.88 -7.84 -4.83
C ARG A 45 16.00 -7.38 -5.98
N ASN A 46 16.45 -6.40 -6.77
CA ASN A 46 15.71 -5.93 -7.94
C ASN A 46 15.56 -7.00 -9.02
N LEU A 47 16.57 -7.86 -9.21
CA LEU A 47 16.48 -9.01 -10.12
C LEU A 47 15.46 -10.05 -9.62
N GLN A 48 15.45 -10.33 -8.32
CA GLN A 48 14.47 -11.24 -7.71
C GLN A 48 13.04 -10.71 -7.82
N ILE A 49 12.85 -9.40 -7.60
CA ILE A 49 11.56 -8.70 -7.80
C ILE A 49 11.03 -8.95 -9.21
N ALA A 50 11.86 -8.71 -10.24
CA ALA A 50 11.45 -8.87 -11.64
C ALA A 50 11.08 -10.32 -12.00
N GLU A 51 11.74 -11.31 -11.40
CA GLU A 51 11.41 -12.72 -11.64
C GLU A 51 10.10 -13.14 -10.94
N ILE A 52 9.90 -12.70 -9.69
CA ILE A 52 8.66 -12.95 -8.94
C ILE A 52 7.45 -12.31 -9.64
N GLU A 53 7.61 -11.12 -10.22
CA GLU A 53 6.55 -10.46 -11.00
C GLU A 53 6.09 -11.31 -12.20
N LYS A 54 7.00 -12.05 -12.84
CA LYS A 54 6.63 -13.00 -13.91
C LYS A 54 5.86 -14.19 -13.36
N GLU A 55 6.24 -14.73 -12.20
CA GLU A 55 5.52 -15.83 -11.54
C GLU A 55 4.10 -15.41 -11.15
N ILE A 56 3.93 -14.22 -10.59
CA ILE A 56 2.62 -13.64 -10.26
C ILE A 56 1.73 -13.60 -11.51
N LYS A 57 2.25 -13.05 -12.62
CA LYS A 57 1.51 -12.98 -13.89
C LYS A 57 1.10 -14.36 -14.42
N LYS A 58 1.94 -15.38 -14.25
CA LYS A 58 1.63 -16.76 -14.61
C LYS A 58 0.44 -17.30 -13.78
N TYR A 59 0.45 -17.10 -12.47
CA TYR A 59 -0.65 -17.54 -11.60
C TYR A 59 -1.94 -16.75 -11.86
N GLU A 60 -1.84 -15.46 -12.17
CA GLU A 60 -3.00 -14.66 -12.62
C GLU A 60 -3.65 -15.25 -13.87
N GLN A 61 -2.85 -15.65 -14.86
CA GLN A 61 -3.34 -16.30 -16.07
C GLN A 61 -3.98 -17.66 -15.78
N GLU A 62 -3.42 -18.44 -14.84
CA GLU A 62 -3.98 -19.73 -14.41
C GLU A 62 -5.36 -19.57 -13.75
N VAL A 63 -5.50 -18.56 -12.87
CA VAL A 63 -6.79 -18.20 -12.25
C VAL A 63 -7.78 -17.75 -13.33
N GLU A 64 -7.36 -16.91 -14.27
CA GLU A 64 -8.23 -16.41 -15.34
C GLU A 64 -8.74 -17.54 -16.25
N ASN A 65 -7.84 -18.43 -16.67
CA ASN A 65 -8.19 -19.55 -17.55
C ASN A 65 -9.14 -20.51 -16.87
N THR A 66 -8.88 -20.87 -15.62
CA THR A 66 -9.74 -21.76 -14.84
C THR A 66 -11.11 -21.11 -14.56
N GLY A 67 -11.14 -19.79 -14.35
CA GLY A 67 -12.37 -19.02 -14.13
C GLY A 67 -13.29 -18.92 -15.36
N LYS A 68 -12.80 -19.25 -16.57
CA LYS A 68 -13.61 -19.36 -17.79
C LYS A 68 -14.26 -20.74 -17.95
N GLU A 69 -13.82 -21.74 -17.18
CA GLU A 69 -14.37 -23.08 -17.23
C GLU A 69 -15.70 -23.19 -16.45
N ALA A 70 -16.33 -24.37 -16.51
CA ALA A 70 -17.55 -24.63 -15.74
C ALA A 70 -17.31 -24.48 -14.22
N ASN A 71 -18.30 -23.90 -13.53
CA ASN A 71 -18.32 -23.76 -12.07
C ASN A 71 -18.49 -25.12 -11.41
N THR A 72 -17.39 -25.86 -11.24
CA THR A 72 -17.33 -27.15 -10.53
C THR A 72 -16.54 -27.00 -9.23
N LEU A 73 -16.73 -27.94 -8.30
CA LEU A 73 -15.97 -27.99 -7.05
C LEU A 73 -14.47 -28.08 -7.33
N ASN A 74 -14.08 -28.93 -8.29
CA ASN A 74 -12.67 -29.11 -8.66
C ASN A 74 -12.05 -27.82 -9.20
N ASN A 75 -12.77 -27.09 -10.05
CA ASN A 75 -12.27 -25.83 -10.61
C ASN A 75 -12.20 -24.73 -9.55
N HIS A 76 -13.16 -24.68 -8.61
CA HIS A 76 -13.08 -23.77 -7.47
C HIS A 76 -11.84 -24.08 -6.60
N ILE A 77 -11.54 -25.36 -6.34
CA ILE A 77 -10.34 -25.76 -5.61
C ILE A 77 -9.05 -25.36 -6.36
N LYS A 78 -9.01 -25.55 -7.68
CA LYS A 78 -7.87 -25.13 -8.51
C LYS A 78 -7.63 -23.62 -8.43
N ILE A 79 -8.70 -22.83 -8.53
CA ILE A 79 -8.63 -21.37 -8.38
C ILE A 79 -8.05 -20.99 -7.02
N LEU A 80 -8.59 -21.55 -5.93
CA LEU A 80 -8.09 -21.26 -4.57
C LEU A 80 -6.61 -21.63 -4.39
N GLU A 81 -6.15 -22.73 -4.98
CA GLU A 81 -4.73 -23.12 -4.94
C GLU A 81 -3.84 -22.21 -5.78
N ALA A 82 -4.29 -21.79 -6.97
CA ALA A 82 -3.57 -20.83 -7.80
C ALA A 82 -3.49 -19.45 -7.11
N GLU A 83 -4.58 -18.98 -6.48
CA GLU A 83 -4.61 -17.76 -5.67
C GLU A 83 -3.67 -17.86 -4.47
N LYS A 84 -3.61 -19.00 -3.78
CA LYS A 84 -2.65 -19.21 -2.69
C LYS A 84 -1.20 -19.12 -3.17
N LYS A 85 -0.88 -19.70 -4.33
CA LYS A 85 0.46 -19.59 -4.93
C LYS A 85 0.78 -18.15 -5.32
N LYS A 86 -0.18 -17.43 -5.91
CA LYS A 86 -0.06 -16.00 -6.19
C LYS A 86 0.23 -15.20 -4.92
N LEU A 87 -0.58 -15.36 -3.87
CA LEU A 87 -0.38 -14.69 -2.58
C LEU A 87 0.99 -15.01 -1.97
N ALA A 88 1.48 -16.25 -2.08
CA ALA A 88 2.82 -16.60 -1.63
C ALA A 88 3.92 -15.88 -2.42
N ALA A 89 3.76 -15.74 -3.74
CA ALA A 89 4.65 -14.96 -4.59
C ALA A 89 4.57 -13.46 -4.25
N ASP A 90 3.38 -12.91 -4.04
CA ASP A 90 3.14 -11.52 -3.62
C ASP A 90 3.82 -11.21 -2.27
N ILE A 91 3.77 -12.14 -1.30
CA ILE A 91 4.48 -12.01 -0.02
C ILE A 91 5.99 -11.95 -0.24
N ASN A 92 6.52 -12.81 -1.13
CA ASN A 92 7.95 -12.83 -1.44
C ASN A 92 8.38 -11.52 -2.13
N LEU A 93 7.55 -11.01 -3.04
CA LEU A 93 7.74 -9.71 -3.69
C LEU A 93 7.81 -8.59 -2.65
N THR A 94 6.82 -8.50 -1.76
CA THR A 94 6.77 -7.48 -0.70
C THR A 94 7.98 -7.60 0.23
N GLN A 95 8.37 -8.81 0.63
CA GLN A 95 9.57 -9.01 1.47
C GLN A 95 10.85 -8.52 0.79
N ASN A 96 11.01 -8.77 -0.52
CA ASN A 96 12.17 -8.28 -1.26
C ASN A 96 12.17 -6.75 -1.40
N LYS A 97 10.99 -6.13 -1.56
CA LYS A 97 10.84 -4.67 -1.54
C LYS A 97 11.18 -4.07 -0.17
N ILE A 98 10.77 -4.71 0.92
CA ILE A 98 11.15 -4.34 2.30
C ILE A 98 12.67 -4.36 2.44
N ASN A 99 13.30 -5.49 2.10
CA ASN A 99 14.75 -5.63 2.21
C ASN A 99 15.49 -4.58 1.36
N ALA A 100 15.02 -4.30 0.14
CA ALA A 100 15.61 -3.28 -0.73
C ALA A 100 15.46 -1.86 -0.15
N ALA A 101 14.32 -1.53 0.46
CA ALA A 101 14.11 -0.25 1.13
C ALA A 101 15.04 -0.09 2.34
N GLU A 102 15.17 -1.12 3.18
CA GLU A 102 16.08 -1.14 4.34
C GLU A 102 17.55 -0.91 3.92
N LEU A 103 18.01 -1.58 2.86
CA LEU A 103 19.35 -1.39 2.31
C LEU A 103 19.56 0.03 1.77
N ASN A 104 18.55 0.64 1.15
CA ASN A 104 18.62 2.02 0.69
C ASN A 104 18.67 3.02 1.85
N ILE A 105 17.91 2.77 2.92
CA ILE A 105 17.94 3.58 4.15
C ILE A 105 19.33 3.50 4.80
N GLU A 106 19.95 2.32 4.84
CA GLU A 106 21.31 2.13 5.35
C GLU A 106 22.33 2.89 4.47
N LYS A 107 22.28 2.71 3.15
CA LYS A 107 23.15 3.38 2.18
C LYS A 107 23.07 4.91 2.32
N LEU A 108 21.86 5.46 2.40
CA LEU A 108 21.63 6.89 2.63
C LEU A 108 22.13 7.33 4.00
N GLY A 109 21.98 6.49 5.04
CA GLY A 109 22.53 6.74 6.36
C GLY A 109 24.05 6.91 6.36
N ILE A 110 24.77 6.03 5.65
CA ILE A 110 26.23 6.14 5.49
C ILE A 110 26.60 7.40 4.72
N ALA A 111 25.89 7.70 3.63
CA ALA A 111 26.16 8.89 2.79
C ALA A 111 25.92 10.20 3.55
N ILE A 112 24.83 10.30 4.32
CA ILE A 112 24.51 11.45 5.18
C ILE A 112 25.58 11.61 6.26
N GLY A 113 25.94 10.53 6.96
CA GLY A 113 26.96 10.60 8.02
C GLY A 113 28.33 11.05 7.50
N GLY A 114 28.73 10.62 6.30
CA GLY A 114 29.94 11.13 5.65
C GLY A 114 29.87 12.63 5.34
N LYS A 115 28.75 13.12 4.80
CA LYS A 115 28.57 14.55 4.53
C LYS A 115 28.50 15.39 5.80
N GLU A 116 27.96 14.86 6.89
CA GLU A 116 27.95 15.53 8.20
C GLU A 116 29.36 15.73 8.74
N GLU A 117 30.22 14.71 8.61
CA GLU A 117 31.65 14.78 8.94
C GLU A 117 32.39 15.79 8.04
N ASP A 118 32.19 15.74 6.71
CA ASP A 118 32.79 16.69 5.77
C ASP A 118 32.37 18.15 6.07
N ILE A 119 31.10 18.37 6.44
CA ILE A 119 30.57 19.67 6.84
C ILE A 119 31.24 20.15 8.12
N GLU A 120 31.42 19.28 9.12
CA GLU A 120 32.07 19.61 10.39
C GLU A 120 33.53 20.02 10.17
N ASP A 121 34.29 19.23 9.40
CA ASP A 121 35.68 19.49 9.07
C ASP A 121 35.84 20.82 8.31
N LYS A 122 35.03 21.05 7.28
CA LYS A 122 35.07 22.31 6.51
C LYS A 122 34.70 23.51 7.38
N ARG A 123 33.71 23.38 8.27
CA ARG A 123 33.36 24.45 9.21
C ARG A 123 34.49 24.73 10.19
N PHE A 124 35.18 23.70 10.68
CA PHE A 124 36.33 23.86 11.55
C PHE A 124 37.47 24.61 10.86
N VAL A 125 37.81 24.24 9.62
CA VAL A 125 38.84 24.91 8.80
C VAL A 125 38.45 26.36 8.51
N LEU A 126 37.22 26.62 8.05
CA LEU A 126 36.72 27.98 7.81
C LEU A 126 36.76 28.84 9.07
N ALA A 127 36.38 28.30 10.23
CA ALA A 127 36.45 29.02 11.50
C ALA A 127 37.89 29.37 11.89
N LYS A 128 38.86 28.50 11.61
CA LYS A 128 40.29 28.80 11.83
C LYS A 128 40.78 29.92 10.90
N ILE A 129 40.46 29.84 9.62
CA ILE A 129 40.83 30.86 8.63
C ILE A 129 40.23 32.23 8.98
N LEU A 130 38.95 32.27 9.37
CA LEU A 130 38.29 33.52 9.75
C LEU A 130 38.92 34.17 10.99
N ARG A 131 39.38 33.37 11.96
CA ARG A 131 40.13 33.89 13.12
C ARG A 131 41.47 34.48 12.70
N GLU A 132 42.22 33.79 11.85
CA GLU A 132 43.52 34.29 11.34
C GLU A 132 43.35 35.59 10.53
N ILE A 133 42.30 35.69 9.70
CA ILE A 133 41.99 36.94 8.98
C ILE A 133 41.64 38.06 9.96
N ASN A 134 40.78 37.80 10.95
CA ASN A 134 40.40 38.80 11.94
C ASN A 134 41.62 39.33 12.71
N ASP A 135 42.59 38.47 13.04
CA ASP A 135 43.83 38.88 13.70
C ASP A 135 44.69 39.78 12.78
N ILE A 136 44.77 39.46 11.47
CA ILE A 136 45.51 40.27 10.48
C ILE A 136 44.82 41.62 10.21
N GLU A 137 43.50 41.63 10.03
CA GLU A 137 42.71 42.84 9.72
C GLU A 137 42.62 43.81 10.91
N SER A 138 42.95 43.35 12.12
CA SER A 138 43.02 44.22 13.31
C SER A 138 44.20 45.20 13.28
N ALA A 139 45.20 44.97 12.42
CA ALA A 139 46.34 45.86 12.21
C ALA A 139 46.10 46.84 11.04
N SER A 140 46.59 48.08 11.16
CA SER A 140 46.48 49.05 10.05
C SER A 140 47.32 48.61 8.84
N LEU A 141 46.84 48.84 7.61
CA LEU A 141 47.63 48.57 6.38
C LEU A 141 48.99 49.28 6.38
N ILE A 142 49.07 50.45 7.02
CA ILE A 142 50.31 51.21 7.19
C ILE A 142 51.23 50.51 8.21
N GLU A 143 50.66 49.94 9.26
CA GLU A 143 51.40 49.20 10.30
C GLU A 143 51.96 47.89 9.75
N ILE A 144 51.17 47.15 8.96
CA ILE A 144 51.61 45.95 8.25
C ILE A 144 52.73 46.32 7.26
N ALA A 145 52.55 47.36 6.45
CA ALA A 145 53.56 47.82 5.49
C ALA A 145 54.88 48.24 6.16
N LEU A 146 54.82 48.82 7.37
CA LEU A 146 55.99 49.25 8.15
C LEU A 146 56.63 48.11 8.95
N SER A 147 55.91 47.01 9.22
CA SER A 147 56.44 45.84 9.92
C SER A 147 57.25 44.88 9.03
N GLU A 148 57.10 44.97 7.71
CA GLU A 148 57.80 44.10 6.76
C GLU A 148 59.22 44.57 6.44
N LYS A 149 60.15 43.62 6.24
CA LYS A 149 61.58 43.92 6.03
C LYS A 149 61.89 44.52 4.66
N ASN A 150 61.05 44.26 3.65
CA ASN A 150 61.19 44.79 2.30
C ASN A 150 59.82 44.87 1.60
N PHE A 151 59.77 45.64 0.51
CA PHE A 151 58.54 45.86 -0.25
C PHE A 151 57.98 44.56 -0.86
N SER A 152 58.85 43.59 -1.24
CA SER A 152 58.41 42.32 -1.80
C SER A 152 57.57 41.50 -0.81
N ASP A 153 57.99 41.46 0.46
CA ASP A 153 57.32 40.72 1.53
C ASP A 153 55.89 41.26 1.78
N PHE A 154 55.72 42.59 1.70
CA PHE A 154 54.40 43.24 1.79
C PHE A 154 53.44 42.81 0.67
N PHE A 155 53.89 42.82 -0.60
CA PHE A 155 53.04 42.37 -1.72
C PHE A 155 52.73 40.87 -1.63
N SER A 156 53.70 40.05 -1.22
CA SER A 156 53.48 38.62 -0.99
C SER A 156 52.43 38.36 0.10
N ASN A 157 52.38 39.18 1.16
CA ASN A 157 51.33 39.08 2.19
C ASN A 157 49.95 39.51 1.68
N ILE A 158 49.85 40.56 0.85
CA ILE A 158 48.58 40.92 0.19
C ILE A 158 48.07 39.80 -0.72
N GLU A 159 48.96 39.18 -1.50
CA GLU A 159 48.61 38.05 -2.37
C GLU A 159 48.14 36.83 -1.58
N ARG A 160 48.77 36.54 -0.42
CA ARG A 160 48.31 35.50 0.51
C ARG A 160 46.92 35.76 1.05
N VAL A 161 46.60 36.99 1.48
CA VAL A 161 45.27 37.37 1.97
C VAL A 161 44.21 37.22 0.87
N ASN A 162 44.52 37.66 -0.35
CA ASN A 162 43.61 37.51 -1.49
C ASN A 162 43.38 36.03 -1.85
N SER A 163 44.44 35.22 -1.84
CA SER A 163 44.34 33.77 -2.07
C SER A 163 43.51 33.09 -0.99
N LEU A 164 43.67 33.51 0.27
CA LEU A 164 42.89 33.01 1.40
C LEU A 164 41.41 33.37 1.28
N ARG A 165 41.10 34.60 0.86
CA ARG A 165 39.73 35.06 0.59
C ARG A 165 39.06 34.24 -0.51
N ASN A 166 39.77 33.96 -1.60
CA ASN A 166 39.26 33.09 -2.67
C ASN A 166 39.02 31.67 -2.15
N GLY A 167 39.97 31.12 -1.39
CA GLY A 167 39.83 29.80 -0.76
C GLY A 167 38.63 29.72 0.21
N ILE A 168 38.31 30.77 0.95
CA ILE A 168 37.08 30.84 1.77
C ILE A 168 35.85 30.77 0.89
N GLN A 169 35.80 31.57 -0.19
CA GLN A 169 34.65 31.60 -1.07
C GLN A 169 34.40 30.24 -1.72
N GLU A 170 35.45 29.56 -2.16
CA GLU A 170 35.40 28.19 -2.69
C GLU A 170 34.89 27.21 -1.63
N ASN A 171 35.47 27.20 -0.43
CA ASN A 171 35.04 26.31 0.66
C ASN A 171 33.59 26.58 1.10
N LEU A 172 33.14 27.83 1.10
CA LEU A 172 31.74 28.18 1.39
C LEU A 172 30.78 27.65 0.32
N ASN A 173 31.17 27.74 -0.95
CA ASN A 173 30.39 27.20 -2.05
C ASN A 173 30.30 25.67 -1.95
N GLU A 174 31.42 24.98 -1.73
CA GLU A 174 31.44 23.53 -1.52
C GLU A 174 30.59 23.11 -0.31
N LEU A 175 30.69 23.84 0.81
CA LEU A 175 29.89 23.57 2.00
C LEU A 175 28.39 23.67 1.71
N LYS A 176 27.99 24.68 0.92
CA LYS A 176 26.60 24.87 0.49
C LYS A 176 26.12 23.71 -0.38
N GLU A 177 26.95 23.25 -1.31
CA GLU A 177 26.63 22.11 -2.17
C GLU A 177 26.48 20.80 -1.38
N ILE A 178 27.43 20.49 -0.49
CA ILE A 178 27.38 19.31 0.38
C ILE A 178 26.13 19.34 1.25
N LYS A 179 25.82 20.49 1.85
CA LYS A 179 24.61 20.67 2.67
C LYS A 179 23.34 20.44 1.86
N SER A 180 23.24 21.03 0.67
CA SER A 180 22.08 20.83 -0.22
C SER A 180 21.90 19.37 -0.62
N ALA A 181 22.99 18.67 -0.95
CA ALA A 181 22.96 17.24 -1.28
C ALA A 181 22.52 16.39 -0.09
N MET A 182 23.03 16.67 1.10
CA MET A 182 22.65 15.99 2.34
C MET A 182 21.15 16.18 2.67
N GLU A 183 20.61 17.38 2.46
CA GLU A 183 19.18 17.66 2.69
C GLU A 183 18.28 16.87 1.74
N MET A 184 18.68 16.72 0.46
CA MET A 184 17.97 15.85 -0.48
C MET A 184 18.03 14.38 -0.06
N GLU A 185 19.20 13.87 0.33
CA GLU A 185 19.34 12.48 0.79
C GLU A 185 18.55 12.21 2.08
N LYS A 186 18.45 13.19 2.99
CA LYS A 186 17.59 13.12 4.18
C LYS A 186 16.13 12.99 3.78
N LYS A 187 15.65 13.76 2.79
CA LYS A 187 14.29 13.66 2.26
C LYS A 187 14.03 12.29 1.62
N ASP A 188 14.95 11.78 0.81
CA ASP A 188 14.83 10.45 0.19
C ASP A 188 14.78 9.34 1.25
N LYS A 189 15.58 9.44 2.30
CA LYS A 189 15.56 8.49 3.41
C LYS A 189 14.22 8.48 4.15
N GLU A 190 13.60 9.64 4.35
CA GLU A 190 12.25 9.72 4.94
C GLU A 190 11.17 9.13 4.02
N ASN A 191 11.28 9.32 2.70
CA ASN A 191 10.38 8.66 1.74
C ASN A 191 10.51 7.12 1.82
N TYR A 192 11.74 6.59 1.82
CA TYR A 192 11.96 5.14 1.95
C TYR A 192 11.43 4.58 3.28
N LYS A 193 11.53 5.34 4.39
CA LYS A 193 10.95 4.93 5.68
C LYS A 193 9.42 4.86 5.63
N LYS A 194 8.78 5.82 4.96
CA LYS A 194 7.33 5.81 4.75
C LYS A 194 6.92 4.59 3.93
N ASP A 195 7.58 4.38 2.79
CA ASP A 195 7.32 3.23 1.91
C ASP A 195 7.54 1.90 2.65
N LEU A 196 8.58 1.82 3.50
CA LEU A 196 8.85 0.65 4.34
C LEU A 196 7.67 0.35 5.30
N GLY A 197 7.10 1.37 5.94
CA GLY A 197 5.91 1.20 6.79
C GLY A 197 4.68 0.71 6.02
N ASP A 198 4.47 1.22 4.82
CA ASP A 198 3.38 0.79 3.94
C ASP A 198 3.58 -0.66 3.47
N LEU A 199 4.81 -1.02 3.08
CA LEU A 199 5.18 -2.38 2.69
C LEU A 199 5.05 -3.37 3.85
N GLN A 200 5.46 -3.00 5.06
CA GLN A 200 5.30 -3.83 6.25
C GLN A 200 3.82 -4.07 6.58
N SER A 201 2.99 -3.03 6.45
CA SER A 201 1.54 -3.15 6.60
C SER A 201 0.94 -4.10 5.55
N LYS A 202 1.33 -3.95 4.28
CA LYS A 202 0.93 -4.83 3.18
C LYS A 202 1.37 -6.27 3.41
N TYR A 203 2.57 -6.50 3.92
CA TYR A 203 3.08 -7.83 4.24
C TYR A 203 2.21 -8.55 5.29
N VAL A 204 1.80 -7.83 6.34
CA VAL A 204 0.89 -8.36 7.37
C VAL A 204 -0.48 -8.69 6.77
N ASP A 205 -1.04 -7.79 5.98
CA ASP A 205 -2.32 -7.99 5.29
C ASP A 205 -2.26 -9.24 4.38
N GLN A 206 -1.20 -9.39 3.59
CA GLN A 206 -1.00 -10.57 2.72
C GLN A 206 -0.88 -11.88 3.50
N LYS A 207 -0.19 -11.88 4.65
CA LYS A 207 -0.12 -13.07 5.53
C LYS A 207 -1.50 -13.46 6.05
N TYR A 208 -2.31 -12.48 6.43
CA TYR A 208 -3.70 -12.73 6.82
C TYR A 208 -4.52 -13.32 5.67
N LEU A 209 -4.39 -12.78 4.45
CA LEU A 209 -5.10 -13.28 3.27
C LEU A 209 -4.77 -14.74 2.93
N VAL A 210 -3.54 -15.20 3.16
CA VAL A 210 -3.19 -16.62 3.01
C VAL A 210 -3.99 -17.51 3.98
N GLU A 211 -4.18 -17.06 5.22
CA GLU A 211 -4.99 -17.82 6.20
C GLU A 211 -6.48 -17.78 5.84
N VAL A 212 -6.98 -16.66 5.32
CA VAL A 212 -8.34 -16.56 4.78
C VAL A 212 -8.55 -17.55 3.62
N ASN A 213 -7.64 -17.58 2.64
CA ASN A 213 -7.74 -18.50 1.51
C ASN A 213 -7.72 -19.98 1.97
N LYS A 214 -6.82 -20.35 2.90
CA LYS A 214 -6.79 -21.70 3.49
C LYS A 214 -8.10 -22.04 4.20
N SER A 215 -8.64 -21.10 4.98
CA SER A 215 -9.91 -21.26 5.71
C SER A 215 -11.08 -21.45 4.74
N ASN A 216 -11.15 -20.63 3.68
CA ASN A 216 -12.16 -20.73 2.63
C ASN A 216 -12.12 -22.09 1.94
N LYS A 217 -10.92 -22.56 1.57
CA LYS A 217 -10.74 -23.90 0.98
C LYS A 217 -11.23 -24.99 1.93
N ASN A 218 -10.75 -24.99 3.17
CA ASN A 218 -11.14 -26.02 4.14
C ASN A 218 -12.65 -26.02 4.38
N LYS A 219 -13.25 -24.83 4.55
CA LYS A 219 -14.70 -24.66 4.70
C LYS A 219 -15.45 -25.21 3.49
N LEU A 220 -15.03 -24.89 2.27
CA LEU A 220 -15.63 -25.41 1.04
C LEU A 220 -15.60 -26.95 1.00
N LEU A 221 -14.45 -27.56 1.30
CA LEU A 221 -14.31 -29.02 1.31
C LEU A 221 -15.19 -29.67 2.40
N THR A 222 -15.24 -29.10 3.59
CA THR A 222 -16.10 -29.56 4.69
C THR A 222 -17.58 -29.44 4.34
N GLU A 223 -18.01 -28.29 3.84
CA GLU A 223 -19.42 -27.99 3.52
C GLU A 223 -19.94 -28.83 2.35
N THR A 224 -19.09 -29.10 1.35
CA THR A 224 -19.43 -29.92 0.18
C THR A 224 -19.18 -31.40 0.41
N LYS A 225 -18.53 -31.77 1.51
CA LYS A 225 -18.08 -33.15 1.79
C LYS A 225 -17.26 -33.74 0.62
N ASN A 226 -16.54 -32.89 -0.10
CA ASN A 226 -15.83 -33.22 -1.34
C ASN A 226 -16.74 -33.79 -2.47
N LYS A 227 -18.02 -33.43 -2.50
CA LYS A 227 -19.00 -33.91 -3.49
C LYS A 227 -19.49 -32.77 -4.37
N GLU A 228 -19.42 -32.97 -5.69
CA GLU A 228 -19.91 -32.03 -6.70
C GLU A 228 -21.40 -31.71 -6.53
N ALA A 229 -22.23 -32.72 -6.23
CA ALA A 229 -23.67 -32.53 -6.05
C ALA A 229 -23.99 -31.57 -4.88
N GLU A 230 -23.26 -31.68 -3.76
CA GLU A 230 -23.43 -30.77 -2.61
C GLU A 230 -22.94 -29.35 -2.94
N TYR A 231 -21.89 -29.23 -3.75
CA TYR A 231 -21.41 -27.94 -4.25
C TYR A 231 -22.45 -27.24 -5.13
N GLN A 232 -23.00 -27.95 -6.13
CA GLN A 232 -24.04 -27.40 -7.01
C GLN A 232 -25.30 -26.99 -6.24
N LYS A 233 -25.73 -27.82 -5.27
CA LYS A 233 -26.85 -27.48 -4.38
C LYS A 233 -26.60 -26.17 -3.64
N ARG A 234 -25.43 -26.00 -3.03
CA ARG A 234 -25.07 -24.77 -2.30
C ARG A 234 -24.94 -23.56 -3.21
N LEU A 235 -24.42 -23.74 -4.42
CA LEU A 235 -24.35 -22.66 -5.41
C LEU A 235 -25.75 -22.17 -5.76
N ALA A 236 -26.73 -23.07 -5.92
CA ALA A 236 -28.12 -22.72 -6.14
C ALA A 236 -28.72 -21.98 -4.93
N GLU A 237 -28.48 -22.46 -3.70
CA GLU A 237 -28.92 -21.80 -2.46
C GLU A 237 -28.36 -20.36 -2.34
N ARG A 238 -27.08 -20.15 -2.68
CA ARG A 238 -26.45 -18.82 -2.68
C ARG A 238 -27.06 -17.89 -3.72
N LYS A 239 -27.33 -18.38 -4.93
CA LYS A 239 -27.97 -17.59 -5.99
C LYS A 239 -29.38 -17.16 -5.57
N ALA A 240 -30.18 -18.07 -5.03
CA ALA A 240 -31.52 -17.76 -4.53
C ALA A 240 -31.48 -16.74 -3.39
N ALA A 241 -30.54 -16.87 -2.45
CA ALA A 241 -30.40 -15.92 -1.35
C ALA A 241 -29.97 -14.52 -1.82
N ARG A 242 -29.11 -14.43 -2.84
CA ARG A 242 -28.75 -13.17 -3.49
C ARG A 242 -29.96 -12.51 -4.15
N GLU A 243 -30.73 -13.26 -4.93
CA GLU A 243 -31.93 -12.76 -5.61
C GLU A 243 -32.99 -12.26 -4.62
N GLN A 244 -33.15 -12.95 -3.48
CA GLN A 244 -34.02 -12.52 -2.40
C GLN A 244 -33.53 -11.20 -1.77
N PHE A 245 -32.23 -11.11 -1.44
CA PHE A 245 -31.64 -9.88 -0.90
C PHE A 245 -31.84 -8.69 -1.83
N GLU A 246 -31.62 -8.86 -3.12
CA GLU A 246 -31.85 -7.82 -4.12
C GLU A 246 -33.33 -7.41 -4.20
N ALA A 247 -34.26 -8.36 -4.06
CA ALA A 247 -35.69 -8.04 -4.04
C ALA A 247 -36.10 -7.26 -2.78
N ASP A 248 -35.55 -7.61 -1.62
CA ASP A 248 -35.77 -6.90 -0.37
C ASP A 248 -35.16 -5.50 -0.41
N LEU A 249 -33.93 -5.38 -0.94
CA LEU A 249 -33.25 -4.11 -1.14
C LEU A 249 -34.12 -3.18 -2.00
N ARG A 250 -34.62 -3.68 -3.13
CA ARG A 250 -35.55 -2.93 -4.00
C ARG A 250 -36.81 -2.46 -3.29
N LYS A 251 -37.35 -3.26 -2.37
CA LYS A 251 -38.50 -2.88 -1.55
C LYS A 251 -38.13 -1.72 -0.62
N LEU A 252 -36.97 -1.78 0.04
CA LEU A 252 -36.45 -0.68 0.86
C LEU A 252 -36.24 0.58 0.01
N GLU A 253 -35.58 0.46 -1.15
CA GLU A 253 -35.33 1.58 -2.08
C GLU A 253 -36.64 2.23 -2.55
N SER A 254 -37.69 1.44 -2.83
CA SER A 254 -39.00 1.96 -3.27
C SER A 254 -39.75 2.78 -2.22
N GLN A 255 -39.43 2.59 -0.94
CA GLN A 255 -39.99 3.37 0.17
C GLN A 255 -39.30 4.72 0.33
N LEU A 256 -38.16 4.92 -0.32
CA LEU A 256 -37.38 6.14 -0.25
C LEU A 256 -37.83 7.09 -1.36
N GLN A 257 -38.00 8.36 -1.00
CA GLN A 257 -38.24 9.46 -1.93
C GLN A 257 -36.99 10.33 -1.96
N PHE A 258 -36.46 10.58 -3.16
CA PHE A 258 -35.33 11.47 -3.36
C PHE A 258 -35.42 12.11 -4.74
N GLU A 259 -35.44 13.44 -4.76
CA GLU A 259 -35.29 14.23 -5.96
C GLU A 259 -33.80 14.53 -6.13
N LEU A 260 -33.22 14.03 -7.22
CA LEU A 260 -31.83 14.29 -7.56
C LEU A 260 -31.69 15.71 -8.08
N ASP A 261 -30.99 16.55 -7.32
CA ASP A 261 -30.51 17.86 -7.76
C ASP A 261 -29.26 17.66 -8.63
N PRO A 262 -29.34 17.86 -9.97
CA PRO A 262 -28.22 17.62 -10.88
C PRO A 262 -27.01 18.51 -10.59
N ASP A 263 -27.20 19.70 -10.00
CA ASP A 263 -26.11 20.64 -9.69
C ASP A 263 -25.34 20.24 -8.42
N SER A 264 -25.89 19.29 -7.64
CA SER A 264 -25.26 18.77 -6.42
C SER A 264 -24.26 17.64 -6.65
N ILE A 265 -24.11 17.17 -7.90
CA ILE A 265 -23.17 16.14 -8.32
C ILE A 265 -22.41 16.58 -9.57
N PRO A 266 -21.19 16.08 -9.83
CA PRO A 266 -20.50 16.37 -11.07
C PRO A 266 -21.33 15.88 -12.26
N SER A 267 -21.35 16.66 -13.34
CA SER A 267 -21.90 16.19 -14.61
C SER A 267 -21.21 14.89 -15.02
N ALA A 268 -21.98 13.96 -15.60
CA ALA A 268 -21.49 12.69 -16.13
C ALA A 268 -20.38 12.91 -17.17
N LYS A 269 -19.13 12.92 -16.72
CA LYS A 269 -17.93 13.13 -17.51
C LYS A 269 -16.87 12.12 -17.10
N LYS A 270 -16.18 11.56 -18.10
CA LYS A 270 -15.08 10.63 -17.89
C LYS A 270 -13.93 11.26 -17.10
N GLY A 271 -13.29 10.47 -16.25
CA GLY A 271 -12.13 10.85 -15.43
C GLY A 271 -12.44 11.57 -14.11
N VAL A 272 -13.71 11.59 -13.66
CA VAL A 272 -14.08 12.08 -12.33
C VAL A 272 -13.67 11.08 -11.23
N LEU A 273 -13.74 9.78 -11.54
CA LEU A 273 -13.34 8.68 -10.68
C LEU A 273 -12.19 7.92 -11.36
N ARG A 274 -11.16 7.53 -10.60
CA ARG A 274 -10.19 6.51 -11.02
C ARG A 274 -10.84 5.13 -10.92
N TRP A 275 -10.42 4.21 -11.79
CA TRP A 275 -10.72 2.79 -11.62
C TRP A 275 -10.23 2.29 -10.24
N PRO A 276 -11.04 1.51 -9.50
CA PRO A 276 -10.67 1.02 -8.17
C PRO A 276 -9.75 -0.22 -8.20
N LEU A 277 -9.31 -0.62 -9.41
CA LEU A 277 -8.50 -1.79 -9.73
C LEU A 277 -7.53 -1.42 -10.86
N ASP A 278 -6.30 -1.95 -10.80
CA ASP A 278 -5.33 -1.75 -11.89
C ASP A 278 -5.69 -2.53 -13.16
N ASN A 279 -6.22 -3.75 -13.01
CA ASN A 279 -6.65 -4.61 -14.11
C ASN A 279 -8.18 -4.72 -14.13
N VAL A 280 -8.83 -3.93 -14.98
CA VAL A 280 -10.29 -3.83 -15.03
C VAL A 280 -10.88 -4.84 -16.00
N TYR A 281 -11.72 -5.73 -15.48
CA TYR A 281 -12.60 -6.58 -16.27
C TYR A 281 -14.01 -6.55 -15.69
N ILE A 282 -14.98 -6.05 -16.46
CA ILE A 282 -16.36 -5.91 -16.01
C ILE A 282 -17.10 -7.23 -16.22
N THR A 283 -17.64 -7.80 -15.14
CA THR A 283 -18.49 -8.99 -15.18
C THR A 283 -19.97 -8.66 -15.18
N GLN A 284 -20.34 -7.49 -14.65
CA GLN A 284 -21.70 -6.98 -14.67
C GLN A 284 -21.72 -5.46 -14.80
N TYR A 285 -22.51 -4.94 -15.73
CA TYR A 285 -22.75 -3.49 -15.83
C TYR A 285 -23.93 -3.04 -14.97
N PHE A 286 -23.94 -1.75 -14.66
CA PHE A 286 -25.04 -1.07 -13.97
C PHE A 286 -26.34 -1.08 -14.79
N GLY A 287 -27.46 -1.11 -14.08
CA GLY A 287 -28.79 -0.98 -14.63
C GLY A 287 -29.31 -2.26 -15.27
N ASN A 288 -30.35 -2.12 -16.10
CA ASN A 288 -31.06 -3.24 -16.70
C ASN A 288 -30.34 -3.78 -17.95
N THR A 289 -29.21 -4.45 -17.73
CA THR A 289 -28.43 -5.13 -18.78
C THR A 289 -29.23 -6.27 -19.42
N GLU A 290 -28.77 -6.80 -20.56
CA GLU A 290 -29.39 -7.99 -21.17
C GLU A 290 -29.39 -9.19 -20.21
N PHE A 291 -28.34 -9.34 -19.40
CA PHE A 291 -28.29 -10.33 -18.33
C PHE A 291 -29.41 -10.14 -17.30
N ALA A 292 -29.67 -8.90 -16.87
CA ALA A 292 -30.79 -8.59 -16.00
C ALA A 292 -32.13 -8.88 -16.70
N LYS A 293 -32.32 -8.44 -17.94
CA LYS A 293 -33.54 -8.68 -18.75
C LYS A 293 -33.86 -10.16 -18.93
N ASN A 294 -32.85 -11.03 -18.97
CA ASN A 294 -32.98 -12.48 -19.06
C ASN A 294 -33.27 -13.18 -17.71
N GLY A 295 -33.66 -12.42 -16.68
CA GLY A 295 -34.18 -12.93 -15.42
C GLY A 295 -33.30 -12.66 -14.20
N ALA A 296 -32.04 -12.24 -14.38
CA ALA A 296 -31.21 -11.84 -13.25
C ALA A 296 -31.72 -10.54 -12.62
N TYR A 297 -31.53 -10.38 -11.30
CA TYR A 297 -32.05 -9.22 -10.56
C TYR A 297 -33.57 -9.02 -10.76
N ASN A 298 -34.32 -10.10 -11.03
CA ASN A 298 -35.74 -10.08 -11.40
C ASN A 298 -36.08 -9.13 -12.57
N GLY A 299 -35.16 -8.91 -13.51
CA GLY A 299 -35.40 -8.03 -14.66
C GLY A 299 -35.35 -6.53 -14.35
N LYS A 300 -34.87 -6.15 -13.17
CA LYS A 300 -34.90 -4.76 -12.67
C LYS A 300 -33.54 -4.07 -12.63
N GLY A 301 -32.47 -4.79 -12.99
CA GLY A 301 -31.13 -4.23 -13.15
C GLY A 301 -30.27 -4.29 -11.90
N HIS A 302 -28.98 -4.01 -12.11
CA HIS A 302 -27.94 -4.05 -11.10
C HIS A 302 -27.64 -2.64 -10.56
N ASN A 303 -27.53 -2.49 -9.25
CA ASN A 303 -27.35 -1.18 -8.60
C ASN A 303 -25.88 -0.70 -8.56
N GLY A 304 -24.96 -1.47 -9.12
CA GLY A 304 -23.54 -1.12 -9.24
C GLY A 304 -22.90 -1.71 -10.50
N VAL A 305 -21.58 -1.84 -10.48
CA VAL A 305 -20.78 -2.55 -11.48
C VAL A 305 -19.97 -3.62 -10.75
N ASP A 306 -19.96 -4.84 -11.28
CA ASP A 306 -19.12 -5.91 -10.75
C ASP A 306 -17.86 -6.03 -11.60
N PHE A 307 -16.71 -6.01 -10.92
CA PHE A 307 -15.40 -6.22 -11.51
C PHE A 307 -14.83 -7.56 -11.08
N ARG A 308 -14.32 -8.33 -12.04
CA ARG A 308 -13.56 -9.54 -11.72
C ARG A 308 -12.31 -9.15 -10.95
N ALA A 309 -12.12 -9.78 -9.79
CA ALA A 309 -10.93 -9.62 -8.97
C ALA A 309 -10.71 -10.90 -8.16
N SER A 310 -9.59 -11.59 -8.37
CA SER A 310 -9.19 -12.76 -7.58
C SER A 310 -9.06 -12.40 -6.11
N GLU A 311 -9.25 -13.34 -5.19
CA GLU A 311 -9.17 -13.06 -3.75
C GLU A 311 -7.82 -12.43 -3.36
N GLY A 312 -7.86 -11.35 -2.59
CA GLY A 312 -6.67 -10.62 -2.16
C GLY A 312 -6.14 -9.56 -3.13
N THR A 313 -6.85 -9.27 -4.23
CA THR A 313 -6.51 -8.15 -5.11
C THR A 313 -6.74 -6.82 -4.38
N GLU A 314 -5.80 -5.88 -4.47
CA GLU A 314 -5.91 -4.57 -3.85
C GLU A 314 -7.08 -3.77 -4.44
N ILE A 315 -7.92 -3.22 -3.56
CA ILE A 315 -9.02 -2.32 -3.91
C ILE A 315 -8.66 -0.92 -3.47
N GLU A 316 -8.73 0.02 -4.40
CA GLU A 316 -8.30 1.39 -4.20
C GLU A 316 -9.49 2.37 -4.18
N ALA A 317 -9.34 3.46 -3.42
CA ALA A 317 -10.31 4.54 -3.42
C ALA A 317 -10.35 5.21 -4.81
N ALA A 318 -11.51 5.20 -5.45
CA ALA A 318 -11.73 5.77 -6.77
C ALA A 318 -11.53 7.31 -6.81
N LEU A 319 -11.71 7.98 -5.67
CA LEU A 319 -11.46 9.41 -5.51
C LEU A 319 -11.14 9.68 -4.04
N GLU A 320 -10.39 10.75 -3.76
CA GLU A 320 -10.17 11.19 -2.39
C GLU A 320 -11.49 11.48 -1.67
N GLY A 321 -11.51 11.24 -0.37
CA GLY A 321 -12.74 11.38 0.40
C GLY A 321 -12.60 10.95 1.86
N GLU A 322 -13.72 10.89 2.55
CA GLU A 322 -13.82 10.45 3.94
C GLU A 322 -14.56 9.11 4.01
N VAL A 323 -14.00 8.16 4.75
CA VAL A 323 -14.67 6.89 5.03
C VAL A 323 -15.81 7.14 6.01
N ILE A 324 -17.05 7.03 5.56
CA ILE A 324 -18.23 7.37 6.38
C ILE A 324 -18.88 6.15 7.01
N ALA A 325 -18.62 4.94 6.50
CA ALA A 325 -19.07 3.69 7.10
C ALA A 325 -18.21 2.52 6.64
N ILE A 326 -18.10 1.51 7.49
CA ILE A 326 -17.41 0.25 7.20
C ILE A 326 -18.26 -0.88 7.79
N ASN A 327 -18.44 -1.97 7.04
CA ASN A 327 -18.78 -3.25 7.63
C ASN A 327 -17.60 -4.20 7.55
N SER A 328 -16.95 -4.44 8.69
CA SER A 328 -15.89 -5.46 8.81
C SER A 328 -16.43 -6.79 9.34
N LYS A 329 -17.71 -6.84 9.77
CA LYS A 329 -18.34 -8.04 10.32
C LYS A 329 -18.94 -8.88 9.20
N VAL A 330 -18.66 -10.19 9.23
CA VAL A 330 -19.23 -11.15 8.29
C VAL A 330 -20.32 -11.93 9.00
N ALA A 331 -21.59 -11.57 8.77
CA ALA A 331 -22.67 -12.52 8.98
C ALA A 331 -22.64 -13.53 7.82
N TYR A 332 -22.79 -14.82 8.14
CA TYR A 332 -22.80 -15.87 7.12
C TYR A 332 -23.92 -15.61 6.11
N MET A 333 -23.57 -15.61 4.81
CA MET A 333 -24.46 -15.35 3.68
C MET A 333 -25.36 -14.15 3.94
N CYS A 334 -24.76 -12.95 3.94
CA CYS A 334 -25.52 -11.73 4.17
C CYS A 334 -25.01 -10.53 3.36
N GLN A 335 -25.94 -9.92 2.61
CA GLN A 335 -25.80 -8.64 1.91
C GLN A 335 -24.50 -8.55 1.09
N TYR A 336 -23.87 -7.38 1.14
CA TYR A 336 -22.60 -7.00 0.55
C TYR A 336 -21.36 -7.62 1.24
N GLY A 337 -21.53 -8.40 2.31
CA GLY A 337 -20.40 -8.92 3.07
C GLY A 337 -19.59 -7.80 3.74
N LYS A 338 -18.25 -7.87 3.65
CA LYS A 338 -17.40 -6.76 4.10
C LYS A 338 -17.40 -5.66 3.05
N TRP A 339 -17.49 -4.42 3.51
CA TRP A 339 -17.51 -3.27 2.61
C TRP A 339 -16.99 -1.98 3.26
N VAL A 340 -16.57 -1.04 2.42
CA VAL A 340 -16.16 0.32 2.78
C VAL A 340 -17.02 1.31 1.99
N LEU A 341 -17.47 2.38 2.64
CA LEU A 341 -18.26 3.45 2.03
C LEU A 341 -17.52 4.79 2.18
N ILE A 342 -17.22 5.44 1.07
CA ILE A 342 -16.43 6.68 1.02
C ILE A 342 -17.28 7.80 0.45
N ARG A 343 -17.39 8.92 1.19
CA ARG A 343 -18.00 10.15 0.72
C ARG A 343 -16.94 11.06 0.12
N HIS A 344 -17.19 11.57 -1.07
CA HIS A 344 -16.28 12.45 -1.80
C HIS A 344 -16.74 13.92 -1.70
N PRO A 345 -15.82 14.89 -1.82
CA PRO A 345 -16.15 16.31 -1.72
C PRO A 345 -17.01 16.83 -2.88
N ASN A 346 -17.09 16.09 -3.99
CA ASN A 346 -17.88 16.46 -5.17
C ASN A 346 -19.35 16.03 -5.10
N GLY A 347 -19.84 15.51 -3.97
CA GLY A 347 -21.22 15.07 -3.83
C GLY A 347 -21.50 13.63 -4.31
N LEU A 348 -20.45 12.87 -4.65
CA LEU A 348 -20.55 11.42 -4.88
C LEU A 348 -20.19 10.62 -3.62
N THR A 349 -20.80 9.46 -3.45
CA THR A 349 -20.37 8.44 -2.48
C THR A 349 -20.10 7.13 -3.21
N THR A 350 -19.02 6.42 -2.85
CA THR A 350 -18.67 5.12 -3.45
C THR A 350 -18.71 3.98 -2.41
N LEU A 351 -19.27 2.84 -2.80
CA LEU A 351 -19.30 1.60 -2.01
C LEU A 351 -18.40 0.55 -2.67
N TYR A 352 -17.58 -0.10 -1.86
CA TYR A 352 -16.68 -1.18 -2.26
C TYR A 352 -17.02 -2.42 -1.44
N ALA A 353 -17.56 -3.46 -2.08
CA ALA A 353 -18.18 -4.59 -1.39
C ALA A 353 -17.54 -5.95 -1.74
N HIS A 354 -17.99 -6.99 -1.03
CA HIS A 354 -17.51 -8.37 -1.08
C HIS A 354 -16.04 -8.56 -0.65
N LEU A 355 -15.49 -7.62 0.12
CA LEU A 355 -14.08 -7.62 0.51
C LEU A 355 -13.70 -8.84 1.35
N SER A 356 -12.47 -9.34 1.20
CA SER A 356 -11.87 -10.37 2.07
C SER A 356 -11.30 -9.74 3.34
N LEU A 357 -10.71 -8.55 3.22
CA LEU A 357 -10.11 -7.78 4.30
C LEU A 357 -10.36 -6.29 4.09
N VAL A 358 -10.71 -5.60 5.18
CA VAL A 358 -10.58 -4.15 5.32
C VAL A 358 -9.39 -3.94 6.27
N PRO A 359 -8.29 -3.31 5.84
CA PRO A 359 -7.11 -3.15 6.69
C PRO A 359 -7.40 -2.37 7.96
N ASP A 360 -6.73 -2.69 9.07
CA ASP A 360 -6.94 -2.03 10.38
C ASP A 360 -6.64 -0.52 10.35
N ARG A 361 -5.82 -0.10 9.39
CA ARG A 361 -5.51 1.31 9.12
C ARG A 361 -6.66 2.09 8.46
N ILE A 362 -7.75 1.42 8.03
CA ILE A 362 -8.92 2.02 7.40
C ILE A 362 -10.05 2.11 8.43
N LYS A 363 -10.42 3.33 8.82
CA LYS A 363 -11.39 3.59 9.91
C LYS A 363 -12.43 4.62 9.47
N VAL A 364 -13.62 4.55 10.08
CA VAL A 364 -14.65 5.58 9.91
C VAL A 364 -14.11 6.95 10.38
N GLY A 365 -14.38 8.00 9.61
CA GLY A 365 -13.87 9.36 9.80
C GLY A 365 -12.50 9.60 9.16
N GLN A 366 -11.84 8.57 8.62
CA GLN A 366 -10.54 8.73 8.01
C GLN A 366 -10.63 9.33 6.60
N LYS A 367 -9.74 10.27 6.32
CA LYS A 367 -9.50 10.75 4.95
C LYS A 367 -8.62 9.76 4.19
N VAL A 368 -9.03 9.43 2.97
CA VAL A 368 -8.30 8.59 2.05
C VAL A 368 -8.01 9.35 0.76
N ALA A 369 -6.84 9.13 0.18
CA ALA A 369 -6.45 9.72 -1.09
C ALA A 369 -6.96 8.87 -2.27
N THR A 370 -7.12 9.47 -3.45
CA THR A 370 -7.35 8.73 -4.70
C THR A 370 -6.24 7.70 -4.90
N GLY A 371 -6.59 6.46 -5.21
CA GLY A 371 -5.64 5.36 -5.40
C GLY A 371 -5.13 4.72 -4.11
N GLN A 372 -5.55 5.19 -2.93
CA GLN A 372 -5.16 4.57 -1.67
C GLN A 372 -5.84 3.20 -1.52
N VAL A 373 -5.08 2.16 -1.16
CA VAL A 373 -5.63 0.82 -0.86
C VAL A 373 -6.52 0.89 0.39
N ILE A 374 -7.80 0.57 0.21
CA ILE A 374 -8.85 0.60 1.24
C ILE A 374 -9.37 -0.78 1.62
N GLY A 375 -9.00 -1.81 0.85
CA GLY A 375 -9.54 -3.15 1.01
C GLY A 375 -8.85 -4.14 0.09
N TYR A 376 -9.20 -5.40 0.27
CA TYR A 376 -8.80 -6.49 -0.60
C TYR A 376 -10.04 -7.23 -1.09
N SER A 377 -10.11 -7.54 -2.38
CA SER A 377 -11.23 -8.30 -2.97
C SER A 377 -11.39 -9.66 -2.30
N GLY A 378 -12.61 -10.17 -2.30
CA GLY A 378 -12.94 -11.46 -1.73
C GLY A 378 -14.29 -11.95 -2.19
N SER A 379 -14.84 -12.91 -1.45
CA SER A 379 -16.15 -13.50 -1.73
C SER A 379 -17.07 -13.51 -0.50
N THR A 380 -17.03 -12.45 0.31
CA THR A 380 -17.90 -12.31 1.49
C THR A 380 -19.33 -11.90 1.11
N GLY A 381 -20.32 -12.19 1.96
CA GLY A 381 -21.74 -11.87 1.69
C GLY A 381 -22.42 -12.84 0.71
N TYR A 382 -23.40 -12.36 -0.05
CA TYR A 382 -24.10 -13.13 -1.11
C TYR A 382 -23.30 -13.24 -2.41
N SER A 383 -21.98 -13.41 -2.29
CA SER A 383 -21.09 -13.65 -3.42
C SER A 383 -20.97 -15.14 -3.74
N ILE A 384 -20.84 -15.44 -5.03
CA ILE A 384 -20.61 -16.78 -5.59
C ILE A 384 -19.15 -17.02 -5.99
N GLY A 385 -18.30 -16.00 -5.89
CA GLY A 385 -16.87 -16.07 -6.18
C GLY A 385 -16.19 -14.70 -6.06
N PRO A 386 -14.85 -14.64 -5.98
CA PRO A 386 -14.15 -13.38 -5.78
C PRO A 386 -14.43 -12.32 -6.85
N HIS A 387 -14.90 -11.15 -6.43
CA HIS A 387 -15.11 -9.97 -7.28
C HIS A 387 -15.24 -8.71 -6.42
N LEU A 388 -15.14 -7.54 -7.05
CA LEU A 388 -15.50 -6.26 -6.44
C LEU A 388 -16.88 -5.83 -6.95
N HIS A 389 -17.83 -5.65 -6.03
CA HIS A 389 -19.05 -4.91 -6.32
C HIS A 389 -18.84 -3.44 -5.98
N PHE A 390 -19.04 -2.56 -6.97
CA PHE A 390 -18.79 -1.13 -6.88
C PHE A 390 -20.05 -0.33 -7.19
N THR A 391 -20.51 0.48 -6.25
CA THR A 391 -21.68 1.34 -6.45
C THR A 391 -21.30 2.81 -6.29
N VAL A 392 -21.87 3.67 -7.14
CA VAL A 392 -21.80 5.14 -7.01
C VAL A 392 -23.18 5.67 -6.64
N TYR A 393 -23.23 6.51 -5.61
CA TYR A 393 -24.43 7.19 -5.14
C TYR A 393 -24.27 8.70 -5.30
N ALA A 394 -25.38 9.41 -5.49
CA ALA A 394 -25.47 10.80 -5.06
C ALA A 394 -25.41 10.85 -3.53
N SER A 395 -24.46 11.58 -2.94
CA SER A 395 -24.18 11.51 -1.50
C SER A 395 -25.39 11.84 -0.62
N LYS A 396 -26.23 12.79 -1.04
CA LYS A 396 -27.44 13.19 -0.31
C LYS A 396 -28.53 12.10 -0.29
N ALA A 397 -28.48 11.15 -1.23
CA ALA A 397 -29.46 10.07 -1.33
C ALA A 397 -29.15 8.90 -0.39
N VAL A 398 -27.92 8.81 0.12
CA VAL A 398 -27.47 7.69 0.95
C VAL A 398 -28.16 7.73 2.31
N GLN A 399 -28.88 6.66 2.62
CA GLN A 399 -29.47 6.37 3.92
C GLN A 399 -28.96 5.03 4.43
N PHE A 400 -29.07 4.82 5.75
CA PHE A 400 -28.74 3.55 6.38
C PHE A 400 -30.02 2.86 6.82
N LYS A 401 -30.16 1.58 6.49
CA LYS A 401 -31.29 0.73 6.94
C LYS A 401 -30.77 -0.54 7.57
N GLU A 402 -31.48 -1.02 8.58
CA GLU A 402 -31.24 -2.35 9.13
C GLU A 402 -31.79 -3.41 8.19
N TYR A 403 -31.05 -4.49 8.00
CA TYR A 403 -31.48 -5.66 7.26
C TYR A 403 -31.12 -6.93 8.03
N THR A 404 -32.10 -7.80 8.19
CA THR A 404 -31.94 -9.08 8.86
C THR A 404 -31.62 -10.18 7.85
N CYS A 405 -30.42 -10.74 7.96
CA CYS A 405 -29.94 -11.84 7.14
C CYS A 405 -30.72 -13.13 7.42
N ASN A 406 -30.68 -14.09 6.49
CA ASN A 406 -31.22 -15.45 6.71
C ASN A 406 -30.62 -16.18 7.93
N SER A 407 -29.42 -15.77 8.36
CA SER A 407 -28.77 -16.27 9.57
C SER A 407 -29.33 -15.69 10.87
N GLY A 408 -30.29 -14.76 10.81
CA GLY A 408 -30.86 -14.03 11.95
C GLY A 408 -30.03 -12.83 12.40
N ALA A 409 -28.81 -12.64 11.86
CA ALA A 409 -28.02 -11.45 12.12
C ALA A 409 -28.67 -10.21 11.51
N THR A 410 -28.68 -9.09 12.23
CA THR A 410 -29.14 -7.80 11.70
C THR A 410 -27.94 -6.90 11.50
N LEU A 411 -27.78 -6.38 10.29
CA LEU A 411 -26.69 -5.49 9.90
C LEU A 411 -27.23 -4.25 9.22
N THR A 412 -26.57 -3.13 9.45
CA THR A 412 -26.88 -1.87 8.78
C THR A 412 -26.26 -1.84 7.38
N ILE A 413 -27.05 -1.48 6.36
CA ILE A 413 -26.60 -1.33 4.97
C ILE A 413 -26.85 0.08 4.45
N PRO A 414 -25.97 0.59 3.56
CA PRO A 414 -26.27 1.77 2.78
C PRO A 414 -27.31 1.44 1.70
N VAL A 415 -28.30 2.30 1.57
CA VAL A 415 -29.36 2.24 0.56
C VAL A 415 -29.62 3.66 0.04
N ALA A 416 -30.20 3.79 -1.15
CA ALA A 416 -30.69 5.06 -1.67
C ALA A 416 -32.03 4.86 -2.38
N ALA A 417 -32.75 5.93 -2.71
CA ALA A 417 -33.82 5.80 -3.70
C ALA A 417 -33.21 5.47 -5.07
N TYR A 418 -33.99 4.89 -5.99
CA TYR A 418 -33.50 4.53 -7.34
C TYR A 418 -32.81 5.68 -8.07
N SER A 419 -33.34 6.90 -7.97
CA SER A 419 -32.75 8.12 -8.55
C SER A 419 -31.40 8.52 -7.94
N GLY A 420 -31.07 8.00 -6.76
CA GLY A 420 -29.81 8.23 -6.07
C GLY A 420 -28.67 7.31 -6.49
N TYR A 421 -28.96 6.22 -7.21
CA TYR A 421 -27.94 5.34 -7.79
C TYR A 421 -27.49 5.88 -9.14
N LEU A 422 -26.17 6.00 -9.31
CA LEU A 422 -25.56 6.58 -10.49
C LEU A 422 -24.74 5.52 -11.22
N ASN A 423 -24.80 5.50 -12.55
CA ASN A 423 -24.01 4.56 -13.34
C ASN A 423 -22.51 4.87 -13.19
N PRO A 424 -21.69 3.98 -12.59
CA PRO A 424 -20.25 4.21 -12.43
C PRO A 424 -19.52 4.50 -13.73
N MET A 425 -19.97 3.92 -14.85
CA MET A 425 -19.37 4.07 -16.17
C MET A 425 -19.42 5.50 -16.73
N ASN A 426 -20.27 6.36 -16.15
CA ASN A 426 -20.35 7.77 -16.52
C ASN A 426 -19.24 8.63 -15.90
N TYR A 427 -18.50 8.10 -14.92
CA TYR A 427 -17.54 8.86 -14.13
C TYR A 427 -16.08 8.36 -14.25
N PHE A 428 -15.85 7.14 -14.77
CA PHE A 428 -14.50 6.61 -15.03
C PHE A 428 -13.78 7.32 -16.18
#